data_AF-A0AA86UMX9-F1
#
_entry.id   AF-A0AA86UMX9-F1
#
_cell.length_a   1.000
_cell.length_b   1.000
_cell.length_c   1.000
_cell.angle_alpha   90.00
_cell.angle_beta   90.00
_cell.angle_gamma   90.00
#
_symmetry.space_group_name_H-M   'P 1'
#
loop_
_entity.id
_entity.type
_entity.pdbx_description
1 polymer ?
#
loop_
_entity_poly.entity_id
_entity_poly.type
_entity_poly.pdbx_seq_one_letter_code
_entity_poly.pdbx_strand_id
1 'polypeptide(L)'
;MHSIIGFGVIFLCIIIARAMFPKVNDYSILHNTFSHLGSYTKDNNPHGWIFFSFGQIISFFVQIPLVSYIRYRVEHVNKIFGRVVTGTMYFGSTCQLLVGFFPATRTIMFGKVMVGAVHQVSAMLGFLIQIIGYYMMSVLITMDRYKCRNNNKKLNYMLVVMPIFVLLATVTLGIVALVTFDFIYRAHKKRDPSIGSNWAESIDTFWSFPLWENIIIYVTYLYYVWLPFTLPFRTDGIVPKQRISQTLKCDFNKIEFKTDLSKIWFEIISHKKCSNKWKAADFLEHLADYQEVEKLMTDEFVQNVTIISSLIKSGETEQIQRIVNNSLLISDEIRPFKWFLLKYHSTK
;
A
#
# COMPACT_ATOMS: atom_id res chain seq x y z
N MET A 1 7.46 -5.55 2.93
CA MET A 1 8.88 -5.27 3.19
C MET A 1 9.25 -3.82 2.88
N HIS A 2 9.08 -3.33 1.64
CA HIS A 2 9.41 -1.93 1.27
C HIS A 2 8.79 -0.86 2.17
N SER A 3 7.50 -0.97 2.53
CA SER A 3 6.87 0.02 3.44
C SER A 3 7.49 0.03 4.84
N ILE A 4 7.85 -1.13 5.41
CA ILE A 4 8.53 -1.20 6.71
C ILE A 4 9.88 -0.46 6.65
N ILE A 5 10.67 -0.73 5.61
CA ILE A 5 11.98 -0.08 5.43
C ILE A 5 11.79 1.43 5.28
N GLY A 6 10.86 1.85 4.43
CA GLY A 6 10.54 3.26 4.22
C GLY A 6 10.14 3.97 5.53
N PHE A 7 9.22 3.39 6.30
CA PHE A 7 8.84 3.93 7.60
C PHE A 7 9.97 3.88 8.62
N GLY A 8 10.81 2.85 8.62
CA GLY A 8 12.01 2.78 9.45
C GLY A 8 12.97 3.94 9.17
N VAL A 9 13.20 4.28 7.90
CA VAL A 9 14.02 5.45 7.52
C VAL A 9 13.38 6.76 7.96
N ILE A 10 12.05 6.89 7.85
CA ILE A 10 11.32 8.08 8.32
C ILE A 10 11.49 8.25 9.84
N PHE A 11 11.32 7.18 10.62
CA PHE A 11 11.54 7.20 12.07
C PHE A 11 12.99 7.54 12.43
N LEU A 12 13.96 6.97 11.70
CA LEU A 12 15.37 7.31 11.89
C LEU A 12 15.62 8.81 11.66
N CYS A 13 15.04 9.39 10.61
CA CYS A 13 15.14 10.83 10.34
C CYS A 13 14.53 11.67 11.48
N ILE A 14 13.38 11.26 12.02
CA ILE A 14 12.73 11.94 13.16
C ILE A 14 13.60 11.84 14.42
N ILE A 15 14.18 10.66 14.70
CA ILE A 15 15.06 10.44 15.84
C ILE A 15 16.31 11.31 15.73
N ILE A 16 16.94 11.38 14.55
CA ILE A 16 18.10 12.25 14.31
C ILE A 16 17.71 13.71 14.47
N ALA A 17 16.60 14.15 13.86
CA ALA A 17 16.10 15.51 14.01
C ALA A 17 15.89 15.87 15.49
N ARG A 18 15.32 14.96 16.28
CA ARG A 18 15.14 15.14 17.73
C ARG A 18 16.45 15.16 18.49
N ALA A 19 17.41 14.29 18.16
CA ALA A 19 18.72 14.24 18.80
C ALA A 19 19.56 15.50 18.53
N MET A 20 19.32 16.18 17.41
CA MET A 20 19.95 17.45 17.05
C MET A 20 19.24 18.68 17.59
N PHE A 21 18.12 18.51 18.30
CA PHE A 21 17.41 19.63 18.91
C PHE A 21 18.30 20.30 19.98
N PRO A 22 18.39 21.63 20.03
CA PRO A 22 19.26 22.33 20.98
C PRO A 22 18.95 21.96 22.42
N LYS A 23 19.97 21.53 23.17
CA LYS A 23 19.84 21.14 24.59
C LYS A 23 19.26 22.26 25.47
N VAL A 24 19.49 23.52 25.10
CA VAL A 24 18.99 24.70 25.85
C VAL A 24 17.46 24.79 25.82
N ASN A 25 16.81 24.27 24.76
CA ASN A 25 15.38 24.37 24.56
C ASN A 25 14.64 23.05 24.88
N ASP A 26 15.38 22.00 25.25
CA ASP A 26 14.95 20.63 25.60
C ASP A 26 13.65 20.14 24.94
N TYR A 27 13.78 19.39 23.84
CA TYR A 27 12.60 18.91 23.12
C TYR A 27 11.73 17.98 23.98
N SER A 28 10.51 18.42 24.25
CA SER A 28 9.47 17.63 24.91
C SER A 28 8.23 17.56 24.05
N ILE A 29 7.64 16.37 23.93
CA ILE A 29 6.36 16.20 23.23
C ILE A 29 5.21 16.93 23.94
N LEU A 30 5.37 17.28 25.22
CA LEU A 30 4.39 18.07 25.96
C LEU A 30 4.45 19.56 25.58
N HIS A 31 5.65 20.04 25.22
CA HIS A 31 5.91 21.47 25.02
C HIS A 31 6.08 21.87 23.56
N ASN A 32 6.58 20.98 22.72
CA ASN A 32 6.97 21.28 21.36
C ASN A 32 6.13 20.48 20.38
N THR A 33 5.45 21.21 19.49
CA THR A 33 4.73 20.61 18.37
C THR A 33 5.71 19.79 17.52
N PHE A 34 5.21 18.76 16.86
CA PHE A 34 6.00 17.92 15.95
C PHE A 34 6.68 18.77 14.86
N SER A 35 6.02 19.84 14.43
CA SER A 35 6.56 20.82 13.46
C SER A 35 7.77 21.63 13.96
N HIS A 36 8.04 21.72 15.28
CA HIS A 36 9.27 22.36 15.79
C HIS A 36 10.53 21.62 15.32
N LEU A 37 10.44 20.31 15.11
CA LEU A 37 11.56 19.51 14.58
C LEU A 37 11.95 19.95 13.17
N GLY A 38 11.01 20.52 12.41
CA GLY A 38 11.18 20.97 11.02
C GLY A 38 11.43 22.46 10.85
N SER A 39 11.87 23.15 11.89
CA SER A 39 12.08 24.61 11.85
C SER A 39 13.55 24.95 12.03
N TYR A 40 14.13 25.70 11.09
CA TYR A 40 15.54 26.11 11.13
C TYR A 40 15.80 27.36 12.00
N THR A 41 14.81 27.87 12.71
CA THR A 41 15.00 29.01 13.61
C THR A 41 15.87 28.62 14.79
N LYS A 42 16.62 29.58 15.35
CA LYS A 42 17.54 29.35 16.48
C LYS A 42 16.85 28.75 17.70
N ASP A 43 15.60 29.15 17.94
CA ASP A 43 14.79 28.69 19.07
C ASP A 43 14.18 27.29 18.86
N ASN A 44 14.30 26.74 17.64
CA ASN A 44 13.78 25.43 17.29
C ASN A 44 14.93 24.48 16.95
N ASN A 45 15.05 24.03 15.69
CA ASN A 45 15.98 22.98 15.30
C ASN A 45 16.86 23.39 14.09
N PRO A 46 17.80 24.33 14.27
CA PRO A 46 18.57 24.92 13.17
C PRO A 46 19.37 23.91 12.34
N HIS A 47 19.72 22.76 12.92
CA HIS A 47 20.48 21.71 12.24
C HIS A 47 19.65 20.47 11.90
N GLY A 48 18.75 20.05 12.79
CA GLY A 48 17.96 18.83 12.61
C GLY A 48 16.78 18.96 11.63
N TRP A 49 16.36 20.18 11.27
CA TRP A 49 15.22 20.40 10.36
C TRP A 49 15.39 19.72 9.00
N ILE A 50 16.63 19.58 8.50
CA ILE A 50 16.92 18.92 7.22
C ILE A 50 16.48 17.46 7.27
N PHE A 51 16.79 16.76 8.37
CA PHE A 51 16.37 15.37 8.55
C PHE A 51 14.85 15.27 8.67
N PHE A 52 14.20 16.20 9.37
CA PHE A 52 12.75 16.24 9.43
C PHE A 52 12.13 16.41 8.04
N SER A 53 12.57 17.41 7.27
CA SER A 53 12.11 17.67 5.90
C SER A 53 12.33 16.46 4.99
N PHE A 54 13.50 15.85 5.05
CA PHE A 54 13.81 14.64 4.29
C PHE A 54 12.90 13.47 4.66
N GLY A 55 12.63 13.28 5.95
CA GLY A 55 11.66 12.30 6.45
C GLY A 55 10.25 12.52 5.89
N GLN A 56 9.78 13.77 5.80
CA GLN A 56 8.48 14.08 5.21
C GLN A 56 8.43 13.80 3.70
N ILE A 57 9.50 14.11 2.97
CA ILE A 57 9.60 13.82 1.53
C ILE A 57 9.59 12.30 1.30
N ILE A 58 10.35 11.52 2.09
CA ILE A 58 10.30 10.06 2.03
C ILE A 58 8.90 9.54 2.37
N SER A 59 8.24 10.12 3.38
CA SER A 59 6.86 9.76 3.74
C SER A 59 5.91 9.86 2.55
N PHE A 60 5.99 10.93 1.75
CA PHE A 60 5.24 11.03 0.50
C PHE A 60 5.53 9.85 -0.45
N PHE A 61 6.81 9.57 -0.72
CA PHE A 61 7.20 8.50 -1.65
C PHE A 61 6.80 7.10 -1.17
N VAL A 62 6.78 6.85 0.14
CA VAL A 62 6.32 5.59 0.73
C VAL A 62 4.79 5.50 0.69
N GLN A 63 4.08 6.62 0.83
CA GLN A 63 2.62 6.67 0.79
C GLN A 63 2.05 6.45 -0.62
N ILE A 64 2.69 6.94 -1.69
CA ILE A 64 2.19 6.73 -3.08
C ILE A 64 1.92 5.25 -3.43
N PRO A 65 2.88 4.31 -3.27
CA PRO A 65 2.63 2.89 -3.56
C PRO A 65 1.64 2.29 -2.56
N LEU A 66 1.61 2.76 -1.31
CA LEU A 66 0.62 2.33 -0.33
C LEU A 66 -0.80 2.72 -0.75
N VAL A 67 -1.03 3.97 -1.17
CA VAL A 67 -2.33 4.46 -1.64
C VAL A 67 -2.72 3.76 -2.95
N SER A 68 -1.76 3.47 -3.84
CA SER A 68 -1.99 2.64 -5.03
C SER A 68 -2.48 1.24 -4.67
N TYR A 69 -1.84 0.62 -3.67
CA TYR A 69 -2.25 -0.69 -3.16
C TYR A 69 -3.64 -0.64 -2.52
N ILE A 70 -3.92 0.37 -1.68
CA ILE A 70 -5.25 0.61 -1.12
C ILE A 70 -6.27 0.75 -2.24
N ARG A 71 -5.98 1.52 -3.30
CA ARG A 71 -6.87 1.73 -4.45
C ARG A 71 -7.27 0.42 -5.08
N TYR A 72 -6.28 -0.43 -5.41
CA TYR A 72 -6.53 -1.76 -5.93
C TYR A 72 -7.43 -2.59 -5.00
N ARG A 73 -7.26 -2.41 -3.68
CA ARG A 73 -8.04 -3.09 -2.63
C ARG A 73 -9.40 -2.50 -2.33
N VAL A 74 -9.71 -1.25 -2.65
CA VAL A 74 -11.02 -0.66 -2.28
C VAL A 74 -11.93 -0.42 -3.49
N GLU A 75 -11.36 -0.26 -4.69
CA GLU A 75 -12.15 -0.07 -5.92
C GLU A 75 -13.00 -1.31 -6.27
N HIS A 76 -12.61 -2.51 -5.81
CA HIS A 76 -13.40 -3.73 -6.07
C HIS A 76 -14.75 -3.74 -5.32
N VAL A 77 -14.85 -3.04 -4.18
CA VAL A 77 -16.07 -2.92 -3.39
C VAL A 77 -17.02 -1.91 -4.04
N ASN A 78 -16.48 -0.73 -4.38
CA ASN A 78 -17.18 0.32 -5.12
C ASN A 78 -16.15 1.17 -5.86
N LYS A 79 -16.18 1.13 -7.19
CA LYS A 79 -15.20 1.78 -8.06
C LYS A 79 -15.15 3.29 -7.89
N ILE A 80 -16.29 3.98 -7.82
CA ILE A 80 -16.34 5.44 -7.69
C ILE A 80 -15.88 5.83 -6.29
N PHE A 81 -16.43 5.20 -5.27
CA PHE A 81 -16.13 5.56 -3.89
C PHE A 81 -14.67 5.24 -3.53
N GLY A 82 -14.12 4.13 -4.03
CA GLY A 82 -12.69 3.80 -3.89
C GLY A 82 -11.75 4.80 -4.58
N ARG A 83 -12.15 5.38 -5.71
CA ARG A 83 -11.41 6.48 -6.36
C ARG A 83 -11.41 7.76 -5.52
N VAL A 84 -12.55 8.10 -4.92
CA VAL A 84 -12.63 9.28 -4.06
C VAL A 84 -11.75 9.09 -2.82
N VAL A 85 -11.85 7.93 -2.14
CA VAL A 85 -11.00 7.57 -0.99
C VAL A 85 -9.52 7.69 -1.31
N THR A 86 -9.10 7.17 -2.45
CA THR A 86 -7.67 7.17 -2.81
C THR A 86 -7.22 8.53 -3.32
N GLY A 87 -8.10 9.28 -4.00
CA GLY A 87 -7.87 10.67 -4.38
C GLY A 87 -7.63 11.57 -3.18
N THR A 88 -8.42 11.44 -2.11
CA THR A 88 -8.20 12.20 -0.87
C THR A 88 -6.88 11.82 -0.20
N MET A 89 -6.53 10.53 -0.15
CA MET A 89 -5.24 10.09 0.40
C MET A 89 -4.04 10.58 -0.44
N TYR A 90 -4.13 10.59 -1.77
CA TYR A 90 -3.10 11.18 -2.62
C TYR A 90 -2.96 12.68 -2.38
N PHE A 91 -4.07 13.39 -2.24
CA PHE A 91 -4.04 14.81 -1.91
C PHE A 91 -3.35 15.05 -0.57
N GLY A 92 -3.72 14.28 0.48
CA GLY A 92 -3.08 14.34 1.79
C GLY A 92 -1.57 14.06 1.72
N SER A 93 -1.17 13.05 0.93
CA SER A 93 0.25 12.74 0.68
C SER A 93 0.98 13.92 0.02
N THR A 94 0.37 14.57 -0.97
CA THR A 94 0.94 15.76 -1.64
C THR A 94 1.09 16.93 -0.66
N CYS A 95 0.12 17.15 0.22
CA CYS A 95 0.26 18.14 1.29
C CYS A 95 1.44 17.80 2.22
N GLN A 96 1.67 16.53 2.54
CA GLN A 96 2.84 16.09 3.31
C GLN A 96 4.17 16.42 2.60
N LEU A 97 4.21 16.26 1.27
CA LEU A 97 5.38 16.63 0.48
C LEU A 97 5.67 18.13 0.60
N LEU A 98 4.62 18.97 0.56
CA LEU A 98 4.75 20.42 0.78
C LEU A 98 5.29 20.71 2.19
N VAL A 99 4.80 20.04 3.23
CA VAL A 99 5.34 20.17 4.60
C VAL A 99 6.85 19.88 4.64
N GLY A 100 7.33 18.93 3.83
CA GLY A 100 8.77 18.64 3.68
C GLY A 100 9.56 19.78 3.03
N PHE A 101 9.03 20.38 1.97
CA PHE A 101 9.69 21.48 1.24
C PHE A 101 9.63 22.84 1.95
N PHE A 102 8.56 23.09 2.70
CA PHE A 102 8.30 24.36 3.37
C PHE A 102 8.46 24.17 4.88
N PRO A 103 9.65 24.43 5.47
CA PRO A 103 9.87 24.27 6.91
C PRO A 103 9.07 25.28 7.75
N ALA A 104 8.76 24.92 9.00
CA ALA A 104 7.92 25.70 9.91
C ALA A 104 8.64 26.97 10.45
N THR A 105 8.87 27.97 9.60
CA THR A 105 9.69 29.16 9.91
C THR A 105 8.96 30.45 9.57
N ARG A 106 9.36 31.57 10.18
CA ARG A 106 8.77 32.90 9.91
C ARG A 106 9.41 33.63 8.72
N THR A 107 10.23 32.95 7.93
CA THR A 107 10.93 33.53 6.78
C THR A 107 9.94 33.89 5.68
N ILE A 108 10.16 35.03 5.03
CA ILE A 108 9.37 35.48 3.89
C ILE A 108 9.90 34.80 2.62
N MET A 109 9.02 34.15 1.85
CA MET A 109 9.38 33.49 0.59
C MET A 109 9.19 34.39 -0.61
N PHE A 110 7.97 34.91 -0.78
CA PHE A 110 7.59 35.75 -1.92
C PHE A 110 6.55 36.77 -1.50
N GLY A 111 6.82 38.05 -1.72
CA GLY A 111 5.95 39.15 -1.31
C GLY A 111 5.67 39.12 0.20
N LYS A 112 4.42 38.86 0.59
CA LYS A 112 3.97 38.76 2.00
C LYS A 112 3.75 37.32 2.47
N VAL A 113 4.08 36.31 1.65
CA VAL A 113 3.87 34.90 2.00
C VAL A 113 5.03 34.40 2.85
N MET A 114 4.72 33.93 4.06
CA MET A 114 5.68 33.29 4.96
C MET A 114 5.77 31.78 4.66
N VAL A 115 6.98 31.23 4.69
CA VAL A 115 7.23 29.77 4.53
C VAL A 115 6.40 28.97 5.53
N GLY A 116 6.38 29.41 6.79
CA GLY A 116 5.61 28.77 7.86
C GLY A 116 4.09 28.82 7.64
N ALA A 117 3.57 29.82 6.93
CA ALA A 117 2.14 29.85 6.58
C ALA A 117 1.81 28.73 5.57
N VAL A 118 2.67 28.54 4.57
CA VAL A 118 2.53 27.43 3.60
C VAL A 118 2.63 26.09 4.31
N HIS A 119 3.60 25.92 5.23
CA HIS A 119 3.75 24.73 6.06
C HIS A 119 2.47 24.42 6.84
N GLN A 120 1.96 25.41 7.59
CA GLN A 120 0.80 25.25 8.47
C GLN A 120 -0.46 24.90 7.68
N VAL A 121 -0.73 25.62 6.59
CA VAL A 121 -1.88 25.35 5.71
C VAL A 121 -1.77 23.96 5.09
N SER A 122 -0.58 23.58 4.60
CA SER A 122 -0.34 22.27 4.00
C SER A 122 -0.52 21.15 5.02
N ALA A 123 0.07 21.27 6.21
CA ALA A 123 -0.07 20.31 7.29
C ALA A 123 -1.54 20.13 7.70
N MET A 124 -2.26 21.24 7.90
CA MET A 124 -3.67 21.23 8.28
C MET A 124 -4.56 20.59 7.21
N LEU A 125 -4.43 21.01 5.95
CA LEU A 125 -5.20 20.45 4.83
C LEU A 125 -4.88 18.99 4.61
N GLY A 126 -3.60 18.63 4.63
CA GLY A 126 -3.14 17.26 4.48
C GLY A 126 -3.74 16.37 5.55
N PHE A 127 -3.63 16.78 6.82
CA PHE A 127 -4.17 16.06 7.95
C PHE A 127 -5.70 15.88 7.86
N LEU A 128 -6.45 16.95 7.61
CA LEU A 128 -7.91 16.92 7.52
C LEU A 128 -8.40 16.01 6.38
N ILE A 129 -7.80 16.15 5.19
CA ILE A 129 -8.22 15.40 4.01
C ILE A 129 -7.83 13.92 4.14
N GLN A 130 -6.68 13.62 4.74
CA GLN A 130 -6.26 12.25 5.03
C GLN A 130 -7.23 11.57 6.01
N ILE A 131 -7.65 12.27 7.08
CA ILE A 131 -8.67 11.79 8.03
C ILE A 131 -9.97 11.45 7.29
N ILE A 132 -10.45 12.35 6.45
CA ILE A 132 -11.66 12.10 5.64
C ILE A 132 -11.47 10.83 4.80
N GLY A 133 -10.32 10.68 4.13
CA GLY A 133 -9.97 9.46 3.40
C GLY A 133 -10.04 8.19 4.24
N TYR A 134 -9.52 8.21 5.47
CA TYR A 134 -9.59 7.07 6.38
C TYR A 134 -11.02 6.75 6.84
N TYR A 135 -11.82 7.75 7.21
CA TYR A 135 -13.23 7.54 7.55
C TYR A 135 -13.99 6.91 6.38
N MET A 136 -13.83 7.45 5.17
CA MET A 136 -14.47 6.90 3.98
C MET A 136 -14.01 5.48 3.67
N MET A 137 -12.72 5.18 3.85
CA MET A 137 -12.19 3.82 3.71
C MET A 137 -12.82 2.86 4.74
N SER A 138 -13.01 3.32 5.97
CA SER A 138 -13.66 2.56 7.05
C SER A 138 -15.10 2.21 6.70
N VAL A 139 -15.83 3.18 6.13
CA VAL A 139 -17.19 2.96 5.61
C VAL A 139 -17.16 1.93 4.49
N LEU A 140 -16.23 2.02 3.54
CA LEU A 140 -16.09 1.02 2.46
C LEU A 140 -15.88 -0.40 2.97
N ILE A 141 -14.94 -0.59 3.89
CA ILE A 141 -14.62 -1.90 4.45
C ILE A 141 -15.81 -2.46 5.23
N THR A 142 -16.52 -1.59 5.95
CA THR A 142 -17.75 -1.98 6.66
C THR A 142 -18.85 -2.38 5.68
N MET A 143 -19.07 -1.62 4.61
CA MET A 143 -20.01 -1.96 3.55
C MET A 143 -19.67 -3.29 2.88
N ASP A 144 -18.39 -3.55 2.60
CA ASP A 144 -17.91 -4.82 2.07
C ASP A 144 -18.27 -5.98 3.01
N ARG A 145 -17.96 -5.83 4.31
CA ARG A 145 -18.32 -6.83 5.33
C ARG A 145 -19.81 -7.16 5.33
N TYR A 146 -20.67 -6.15 5.26
CA TYR A 146 -22.12 -6.37 5.22
C TYR A 146 -22.56 -7.11 3.96
N LYS A 147 -21.99 -6.78 2.79
CA LYS A 147 -22.29 -7.46 1.53
C LYS A 147 -21.76 -8.89 1.49
N CYS A 148 -20.55 -9.13 1.99
CA CYS A 148 -19.89 -10.43 1.96
C CYS A 148 -20.31 -11.38 3.09
N ARG A 149 -21.03 -10.90 4.10
CA ARG A 149 -21.56 -11.72 5.21
C ARG A 149 -22.34 -12.94 4.71
N ASN A 150 -23.01 -12.83 3.57
CA ASN A 150 -23.81 -13.92 2.99
C ASN A 150 -23.00 -14.91 2.14
N ASN A 151 -21.75 -14.61 1.80
CA ASN A 151 -20.97 -15.36 0.78
C ASN A 151 -19.88 -16.29 1.35
N ASN A 152 -19.91 -16.64 2.65
CA ASN A 152 -18.97 -17.56 3.31
C ASN A 152 -17.46 -17.25 3.15
N LYS A 153 -17.08 -16.09 2.62
CA LYS A 153 -15.68 -15.66 2.54
C LYS A 153 -15.25 -15.17 3.92
N LYS A 154 -14.43 -15.99 4.61
CA LYS A 154 -13.86 -15.71 5.94
C LYS A 154 -12.71 -14.70 5.85
N LEU A 155 -13.03 -13.47 5.46
CA LEU A 155 -12.08 -12.37 5.62
C LEU A 155 -11.98 -12.07 7.12
N ASN A 156 -10.76 -12.00 7.66
CA ASN A 156 -10.57 -11.62 9.06
C ASN A 156 -10.74 -10.09 9.19
N TYR A 157 -12.00 -9.65 9.16
CA TYR A 157 -12.36 -8.23 9.23
C TYR A 157 -11.84 -7.55 10.51
N MET A 158 -11.62 -8.28 11.60
CA MET A 158 -11.08 -7.71 12.82
C MET A 158 -9.65 -7.19 12.63
N LEU A 159 -8.82 -7.91 11.84
CA LEU A 159 -7.48 -7.44 11.52
C LEU A 159 -7.49 -6.14 10.71
N VAL A 160 -8.49 -5.94 9.85
CA VAL A 160 -8.64 -4.70 9.05
C VAL A 160 -9.24 -3.56 9.87
N VAL A 161 -10.27 -3.85 10.67
CA VAL A 161 -11.04 -2.84 11.41
C VAL A 161 -10.27 -2.31 12.62
N MET A 162 -9.45 -3.13 13.28
CA MET A 162 -8.71 -2.71 14.47
C MET A 162 -7.76 -1.52 14.24
N PRO A 163 -6.83 -1.52 13.24
CA PRO A 163 -5.97 -0.37 12.99
C PRO A 163 -6.76 0.90 12.67
N ILE A 164 -7.85 0.75 11.93
CA ILE A 164 -8.76 1.85 11.61
C ILE A 164 -9.39 2.41 12.88
N PHE A 165 -9.93 1.54 13.73
CA PHE A 165 -10.59 1.94 14.97
C PHE A 165 -9.61 2.66 15.91
N VAL A 166 -8.39 2.14 16.06
CA VAL A 166 -7.34 2.79 16.85
C VAL A 166 -7.04 4.18 16.29
N LEU A 167 -6.83 4.31 14.98
CA LEU A 167 -6.57 5.61 14.35
C LEU A 167 -7.71 6.59 14.57
N LEU A 168 -8.96 6.18 14.28
CA LEU A 168 -10.13 7.04 14.41
C LEU A 168 -10.40 7.43 15.87
N ALA A 169 -10.21 6.51 16.82
CA ALA A 169 -10.31 6.80 18.24
C ALA A 169 -9.24 7.81 18.68
N THR A 170 -7.99 7.62 18.28
CA THR A 170 -6.90 8.57 18.58
C THR A 170 -7.16 9.94 17.97
N VAL A 171 -7.61 10.02 16.72
CA VAL A 171 -7.96 11.29 16.06
C VAL A 171 -9.13 11.97 16.78
N THR A 172 -10.17 11.21 17.14
CA THR A 172 -11.34 11.75 17.85
C THR A 172 -10.96 12.30 19.21
N LEU A 173 -10.19 11.53 19.99
CA LEU A 173 -9.66 11.97 21.30
C LEU A 173 -8.75 13.17 21.15
N GLY A 174 -7.91 13.19 20.11
CA GLY A 174 -7.08 14.33 19.75
C GLY A 174 -7.91 15.60 19.51
N ILE A 175 -8.93 15.53 18.66
CA ILE A 175 -9.82 16.67 18.38
C ILE A 175 -10.51 17.15 19.66
N VAL A 176 -11.03 16.23 20.48
CA VAL A 176 -11.63 16.58 21.78
C VAL A 176 -10.61 17.29 22.66
N ALA A 177 -9.40 16.76 22.76
CA ALA A 177 -8.33 17.37 23.53
C ALA A 177 -7.95 18.76 23.02
N LEU A 178 -7.86 18.96 21.71
CA LEU A 178 -7.58 20.27 21.11
C LEU A 178 -8.65 21.30 21.43
N VAL A 179 -9.93 20.91 21.32
CA VAL A 179 -11.06 21.76 21.67
C VAL A 179 -11.03 22.09 23.17
N THR A 180 -10.83 21.09 24.02
CA THR A 180 -10.70 21.28 25.48
C THR A 180 -9.52 22.18 25.83
N PHE A 181 -8.39 22.02 25.16
CA PHE A 181 -7.20 22.84 25.36
C PHE A 181 -7.45 24.31 25.04
N ASP A 182 -8.17 24.64 23.96
CA ASP A 182 -8.48 26.04 23.65
C ASP A 182 -9.28 26.71 24.79
N PHE A 183 -10.25 26.00 25.37
CA PHE A 183 -11.00 26.51 26.53
C PHE A 183 -10.11 26.71 27.76
N ILE A 184 -9.25 25.72 28.08
CA ILE A 184 -8.31 25.80 29.20
C ILE A 184 -7.32 26.96 28.97
N TYR A 185 -6.71 27.02 27.80
CA TYR A 185 -5.74 28.03 27.43
C TYR A 185 -6.33 29.44 27.55
N ARG A 186 -7.52 29.70 27.00
CA ARG A 186 -8.19 31.01 27.14
C ARG A 186 -8.48 31.36 28.59
N ALA A 187 -8.90 30.39 29.40
CA ALA A 187 -9.15 30.61 30.83
C ALA A 187 -7.85 30.96 31.59
N HIS A 188 -6.75 30.27 31.29
CA HIS A 188 -5.44 30.55 31.86
C HIS A 188 -4.90 31.92 31.41
N LYS A 189 -4.93 32.21 30.10
CA LYS A 189 -4.51 33.50 29.52
C LYS A 189 -5.30 34.69 30.08
N LYS A 190 -6.57 34.49 30.42
CA LYS A 190 -7.39 35.52 31.10
C LYS A 190 -6.93 35.79 32.53
N ARG A 191 -6.43 34.77 33.23
CA ARG A 191 -5.91 34.89 34.61
C ARG A 191 -4.48 35.41 34.64
N ASP A 192 -3.68 35.00 33.68
CA ASP A 192 -2.29 35.38 33.51
C ASP A 192 -2.04 35.87 32.07
N PRO A 193 -2.11 37.19 31.84
CA PRO A 193 -1.84 37.78 30.54
C PRO A 193 -0.39 37.58 30.04
N SER A 194 0.54 37.14 30.90
CA SER A 194 1.95 36.93 30.54
C SER A 194 2.20 35.64 29.76
N ILE A 195 1.33 34.62 29.91
CA ILE A 195 1.30 33.44 29.03
C ILE A 195 1.30 33.96 27.59
N GLY A 196 2.18 33.49 26.70
CA GLY A 196 2.32 34.07 25.38
C GLY A 196 1.05 33.97 24.52
N SER A 197 1.07 34.58 23.35
CA SER A 197 -0.11 34.65 22.48
C SER A 197 -0.30 33.39 21.63
N ASN A 198 0.59 32.41 21.74
CA ASN A 198 0.66 31.31 20.79
C ASN A 198 0.04 30.02 21.38
N TRP A 199 -0.84 29.37 20.61
CA TRP A 199 -1.50 28.12 20.99
C TRP A 199 -0.54 26.92 21.16
N ALA A 200 0.72 27.07 20.74
CA ALA A 200 1.74 26.04 20.90
C ALA A 200 2.46 26.14 22.25
N GLU A 201 2.28 27.21 23.02
CA GLU A 201 2.75 27.32 24.40
C GLU A 201 1.91 26.40 25.27
N SER A 202 2.44 25.21 25.47
CA SER A 202 1.83 24.20 26.31
C SER A 202 1.67 24.74 27.74
N ILE A 203 0.45 24.61 28.25
CA ILE A 203 0.24 24.57 29.69
C ILE A 203 0.43 23.10 30.05
N ASP A 204 1.34 22.79 30.98
CA ASP A 204 1.75 21.45 31.44
C ASP A 204 0.57 20.54 31.81
N THR A 205 -0.10 20.04 30.79
CA THR A 205 -1.39 19.37 30.90
C THR A 205 -1.45 18.26 29.90
N PHE A 206 -2.20 17.21 30.27
CA PHE A 206 -2.52 16.11 29.38
C PHE A 206 -3.31 16.56 28.13
N TRP A 207 -3.95 17.73 28.18
CA TRP A 207 -4.70 18.30 27.07
C TRP A 207 -3.83 19.12 26.11
N SER A 208 -2.53 19.26 26.38
CA SER A 208 -1.62 20.09 25.56
C SER A 208 -1.68 19.73 24.07
N PHE A 209 -1.82 20.75 23.22
CA PHE A 209 -1.82 20.59 21.75
C PHE A 209 -0.58 19.83 21.25
N PRO A 210 0.66 20.16 21.68
CA PRO A 210 1.87 19.44 21.28
C PRO A 210 1.79 17.92 21.51
N LEU A 211 1.25 17.49 22.65
CA LEU A 211 1.17 16.08 23.00
C LEU A 211 0.28 15.33 22.02
N TRP A 212 -0.92 15.84 21.78
CA TRP A 212 -1.90 15.18 20.93
C TRP A 212 -1.49 15.21 19.46
N GLU A 213 -0.89 16.30 18.98
CA GLU A 213 -0.32 16.36 17.64
C GLU A 213 0.75 15.26 17.45
N ASN A 214 1.69 15.12 18.39
CA ASN A 214 2.70 14.07 18.37
C ASN A 214 2.08 12.66 18.37
N ILE A 215 1.16 12.38 19.31
CA ILE A 215 0.50 11.07 19.43
C ILE A 215 -0.21 10.70 18.13
N ILE A 216 -1.00 11.62 17.58
CA ILE A 216 -1.75 11.40 16.34
C ILE A 216 -0.80 11.08 15.19
N ILE A 217 0.30 11.84 15.05
CA ILE A 217 1.28 11.62 13.98
C ILE A 217 1.94 10.24 14.11
N TYR A 218 2.37 9.86 15.33
CA TYR A 218 2.96 8.54 15.56
C TYR A 218 1.96 7.40 15.29
N VAL A 219 0.72 7.53 15.77
CA VAL A 219 -0.34 6.54 15.50
C VAL A 219 -0.64 6.45 14.00
N THR A 220 -0.63 7.59 13.28
CA THR A 220 -0.80 7.61 11.82
C THR A 220 0.34 6.87 11.11
N TYR A 221 1.59 7.04 11.55
CA TYR A 221 2.73 6.27 11.01
C TYR A 221 2.62 4.78 11.28
N LEU A 222 2.29 4.39 12.51
CA LEU A 222 2.06 2.99 12.87
C LEU A 222 0.92 2.39 12.03
N TYR A 223 -0.14 3.16 11.82
CA TYR A 223 -1.25 2.77 10.97
C TYR A 223 -0.82 2.50 9.52
N TYR A 224 0.03 3.35 8.94
CA TYR A 224 0.55 3.11 7.58
C TYR A 224 1.41 1.87 7.47
N VAL A 225 2.19 1.54 8.50
CA VAL A 225 2.96 0.28 8.56
C VAL A 225 2.01 -0.90 8.66
N TRP A 226 0.95 -0.78 9.46
CA TRP A 226 0.02 -1.87 9.76
C TRP A 226 -0.90 -2.22 8.58
N LEU A 227 -1.42 -1.20 7.88
CA LEU A 227 -2.46 -1.36 6.87
C LEU A 227 -2.11 -2.35 5.73
N PRO A 228 -0.90 -2.37 5.15
CA PRO A 228 -0.49 -3.38 4.16
C PRO A 228 -0.68 -4.82 4.59
N PHE A 229 -0.48 -5.11 5.88
CA PHE A 229 -0.53 -6.46 6.45
C PHE A 229 -1.94 -6.93 6.73
N THR A 230 -2.89 -6.00 6.86
CA THR A 230 -4.26 -6.33 7.25
C THR A 230 -5.20 -6.31 6.07
N LEU A 231 -4.94 -5.48 5.05
CA LEU A 231 -5.78 -5.43 3.86
C LEU A 231 -5.80 -6.79 3.16
N PRO A 232 -6.99 -7.40 3.00
CA PRO A 232 -7.12 -8.76 2.52
C PRO A 232 -6.53 -8.93 1.14
N PHE A 233 -5.83 -10.04 0.91
CA PHE A 233 -5.55 -10.47 -0.45
C PHE A 233 -6.85 -10.63 -1.22
N ARG A 234 -6.86 -10.08 -2.44
CA ARG A 234 -7.89 -10.30 -3.44
C ARG A 234 -7.80 -11.79 -3.79
N THR A 235 -8.43 -12.63 -2.96
CA THR A 235 -8.46 -14.09 -3.10
C THR A 235 -9.66 -14.54 -3.90
N ASP A 236 -10.35 -13.64 -4.60
CA ASP A 236 -10.89 -14.00 -5.92
C ASP A 236 -9.68 -14.40 -6.77
N GLY A 237 -9.16 -15.64 -6.69
CA GLY A 237 -9.93 -16.88 -6.86
C GLY A 237 -10.47 -17.01 -8.29
N ILE A 238 -10.47 -15.89 -9.01
CA ILE A 238 -10.54 -15.80 -10.45
C ILE A 238 -9.09 -15.58 -10.89
N VAL A 239 -8.25 -16.62 -10.71
CA VAL A 239 -7.37 -17.00 -11.82
C VAL A 239 -8.29 -17.00 -13.05
N PRO A 240 -7.89 -16.42 -14.17
CA PRO A 240 -8.79 -15.77 -15.11
C PRO A 240 -9.68 -16.76 -15.88
N LYS A 241 -10.50 -17.62 -15.28
CA LYS A 241 -11.34 -18.56 -16.04
C LYS A 241 -12.27 -17.84 -17.00
N GLN A 242 -12.82 -16.70 -16.60
CA GLN A 242 -13.64 -15.87 -17.48
C GLN A 242 -12.81 -15.11 -18.51
N ARG A 243 -11.60 -14.65 -18.17
CA ARG A 243 -10.74 -13.92 -19.13
C ARG A 243 -10.09 -14.90 -20.12
N ILE A 244 -9.57 -16.02 -19.64
CA ILE A 244 -9.09 -17.18 -20.40
C ILE A 244 -10.24 -17.81 -21.22
N SER A 245 -11.47 -17.93 -20.71
CA SER A 245 -12.61 -18.41 -21.51
C SER A 245 -12.99 -17.44 -22.62
N GLN A 246 -12.98 -16.14 -22.33
CA GLN A 246 -13.23 -15.10 -23.32
C GLN A 246 -12.13 -15.03 -24.38
N THR A 247 -10.86 -15.15 -23.98
CA THR A 247 -9.70 -15.15 -24.89
C THR A 247 -9.64 -16.43 -25.73
N LEU A 248 -9.87 -17.60 -25.14
CA LEU A 248 -9.76 -18.88 -25.85
C LEU A 248 -11.03 -19.30 -26.61
N LYS A 249 -12.18 -18.66 -26.34
CA LYS A 249 -13.52 -19.07 -26.80
C LYS A 249 -13.84 -20.55 -26.49
N CYS A 250 -13.23 -21.12 -25.45
CA CYS A 250 -13.51 -22.48 -24.97
C CYS A 250 -14.45 -22.35 -23.74
N ASP A 251 -15.52 -23.15 -23.69
CA ASP A 251 -16.53 -23.12 -22.61
C ASP A 251 -16.01 -23.87 -21.38
N PHE A 252 -15.26 -23.17 -20.54
CA PHE A 252 -14.64 -23.72 -19.33
C PHE A 252 -15.63 -24.10 -18.22
N ASN A 253 -16.94 -23.83 -18.39
CA ASN A 253 -17.94 -24.22 -17.41
C ASN A 253 -18.15 -25.74 -17.32
N LYS A 254 -17.60 -26.51 -18.27
CA LYS A 254 -17.63 -27.98 -18.27
C LYS A 254 -16.38 -28.64 -17.67
N ILE A 255 -15.36 -27.84 -17.32
CA ILE A 255 -14.06 -28.31 -16.84
C ILE A 255 -14.05 -28.10 -15.33
N GLU A 256 -14.12 -29.21 -14.58
CA GLU A 256 -14.06 -29.20 -13.11
C GLU A 256 -12.60 -29.04 -12.70
N PHE A 257 -12.16 -27.81 -12.45
CA PHE A 257 -10.79 -27.56 -11.98
C PHE A 257 -10.64 -28.13 -10.56
N LYS A 258 -10.26 -29.40 -10.46
CA LYS A 258 -9.66 -29.96 -9.25
C LYS A 258 -8.29 -29.31 -9.07
N THR A 259 -7.86 -29.14 -7.83
CA THR A 259 -6.67 -28.40 -7.34
C THR A 259 -5.30 -28.86 -7.90
N ASP A 260 -5.30 -29.73 -8.89
CA ASP A 260 -4.14 -30.40 -9.45
C ASP A 260 -3.86 -29.83 -10.85
N LEU A 261 -2.85 -28.97 -10.95
CA LEU A 261 -2.42 -28.31 -12.20
C LEU A 261 -2.16 -29.31 -13.33
N SER A 262 -1.75 -30.54 -12.99
CA SER A 262 -1.56 -31.65 -13.92
C SER A 262 -2.85 -32.06 -14.65
N LYS A 263 -4.00 -32.01 -13.97
CA LYS A 263 -5.32 -32.40 -14.50
C LYS A 263 -5.95 -31.28 -15.33
N ILE A 264 -5.72 -30.04 -14.95
CA ILE A 264 -6.13 -28.85 -15.72
C ILE A 264 -5.50 -28.90 -17.12
N TRP A 265 -4.20 -29.19 -17.18
CA TRP A 265 -3.48 -29.41 -18.42
C TRP A 265 -4.11 -30.52 -19.28
N PHE A 266 -4.44 -31.65 -18.65
CA PHE A 266 -5.03 -32.80 -19.33
C PHE A 266 -6.44 -32.50 -19.89
N GLU A 267 -7.29 -31.76 -19.17
CA GLU A 267 -8.63 -31.38 -19.64
C GLU A 267 -8.59 -30.32 -20.75
N ILE A 268 -7.63 -29.38 -20.72
CA ILE A 268 -7.46 -28.37 -21.79
C ILE A 268 -7.02 -29.02 -23.10
N ILE A 269 -6.07 -29.95 -23.02
CA ILE A 269 -5.54 -30.68 -24.17
C ILE A 269 -6.54 -31.68 -24.74
N SER A 270 -7.25 -32.44 -23.89
CA SER A 270 -8.14 -33.51 -24.33
C SER A 270 -9.47 -32.99 -24.89
N HIS A 271 -9.79 -31.72 -24.67
CA HIS A 271 -10.96 -31.08 -25.27
C HIS A 271 -10.75 -30.88 -26.78
N LYS A 272 -11.28 -31.81 -27.58
CA LYS A 272 -11.29 -31.82 -29.07
C LYS A 272 -11.67 -30.50 -29.77
N LYS A 273 -12.25 -29.51 -29.07
CA LYS A 273 -12.65 -28.20 -29.62
C LYS A 273 -11.56 -27.12 -29.60
N CYS A 274 -10.48 -27.32 -28.86
CA CYS A 274 -9.35 -26.37 -28.80
C CYS A 274 -8.21 -26.81 -29.77
N SER A 275 -8.53 -27.55 -30.86
CA SER A 275 -7.61 -28.28 -31.76
C SER A 275 -6.82 -27.46 -32.80
N ASN A 276 -6.87 -26.13 -32.76
CA ASN A 276 -6.00 -25.33 -33.64
C ASN A 276 -4.60 -25.29 -33.03
N LYS A 277 -3.64 -25.96 -33.69
CA LYS A 277 -2.21 -26.06 -33.33
C LYS A 277 -1.56 -24.74 -32.86
N TRP A 278 -2.01 -23.61 -33.41
CA TRP A 278 -1.53 -22.28 -33.06
C TRP A 278 -1.90 -21.83 -31.64
N LYS A 279 -3.05 -22.27 -31.11
CA LYS A 279 -3.55 -21.82 -29.79
C LYS A 279 -2.76 -22.38 -28.61
N ALA A 280 -2.07 -23.51 -28.77
CA ALA A 280 -1.32 -24.13 -27.67
C ALA A 280 0.00 -23.39 -27.40
N ALA A 281 0.72 -22.97 -28.45
CA ALA A 281 1.95 -22.18 -28.31
C ALA A 281 1.64 -20.77 -27.78
N ASP A 282 0.59 -20.13 -28.30
CA ASP A 282 0.13 -18.83 -27.81
C ASP A 282 -0.32 -18.91 -26.34
N PHE A 283 -0.96 -20.01 -25.93
CA PHE A 283 -1.36 -20.24 -24.54
C PHE A 283 -0.16 -20.44 -23.60
N LEU A 284 0.89 -21.12 -24.06
CA LEU A 284 2.14 -21.31 -23.31
C LEU A 284 2.90 -19.99 -23.10
N GLU A 285 2.99 -19.16 -24.14
CA GLU A 285 3.55 -17.81 -24.03
C GLU A 285 2.73 -16.94 -23.07
N HIS A 286 1.40 -17.01 -23.16
CA HIS A 286 0.52 -16.26 -22.26
C HIS A 286 0.60 -16.72 -20.80
N LEU A 287 0.89 -18.00 -20.56
CA LEU A 287 1.12 -18.56 -19.22
C LEU A 287 2.47 -18.12 -18.64
N ALA A 288 3.51 -18.05 -19.47
CA ALA A 288 4.83 -17.57 -19.06
C ALA A 288 4.81 -16.09 -18.65
N ASP A 289 3.94 -15.27 -19.25
CA ASP A 289 3.74 -13.85 -18.90
C ASP A 289 3.02 -13.62 -17.55
N TYR A 290 2.46 -14.67 -16.92
CA TYR A 290 1.83 -14.51 -15.60
C TYR A 290 2.86 -14.58 -14.47
N GLN A 291 3.16 -13.42 -13.87
CA GLN A 291 4.04 -13.25 -12.70
C GLN A 291 3.72 -14.16 -11.49
N GLU A 292 2.52 -14.71 -11.38
CA GLU A 292 2.18 -15.69 -10.32
C GLU A 292 2.59 -17.12 -10.68
N VAL A 293 2.67 -17.45 -11.96
CA VAL A 293 3.13 -18.75 -12.45
C VAL A 293 4.67 -18.79 -12.40
N GLU A 294 5.33 -17.67 -12.70
CA GLU A 294 6.78 -17.45 -12.54
C GLU A 294 7.27 -17.66 -11.09
N LYS A 295 6.43 -17.39 -10.08
CA LYS A 295 6.75 -17.66 -8.65
C LYS A 295 6.59 -19.12 -8.23
N LEU A 296 5.88 -19.91 -9.02
CA LEU A 296 5.56 -21.32 -8.73
C LEU A 296 6.37 -22.29 -9.61
N MET A 297 7.04 -21.78 -10.65
CA MET A 297 7.78 -22.58 -11.61
C MET A 297 9.26 -22.20 -11.54
N THR A 298 10.15 -23.20 -11.59
CA THR A 298 11.59 -22.95 -11.62
C THR A 298 11.98 -22.23 -12.92
N ASP A 299 13.05 -21.42 -12.90
CA ASP A 299 13.58 -20.75 -14.10
C ASP A 299 13.81 -21.74 -15.25
N GLU A 300 14.21 -22.97 -14.90
CA GLU A 300 14.38 -24.10 -15.82
C GLU A 300 13.07 -24.50 -16.51
N PHE A 301 11.93 -24.50 -15.81
CA PHE A 301 10.64 -24.80 -16.40
C PHE A 301 10.22 -23.72 -17.41
N VAL A 302 10.36 -22.45 -17.04
CA VAL A 302 10.02 -21.32 -17.94
C VAL A 302 10.88 -21.39 -19.20
N GLN A 303 12.19 -21.59 -19.05
CA GLN A 303 13.11 -21.73 -20.17
C GLN A 303 12.76 -22.93 -21.07
N ASN A 304 12.43 -24.08 -20.49
CA ASN A 304 12.01 -25.26 -21.25
C ASN A 304 10.69 -25.04 -21.99
N VAL A 305 9.72 -24.35 -21.39
CA VAL A 305 8.45 -24.00 -22.05
C VAL A 305 8.67 -23.04 -23.22
N THR A 306 9.52 -22.03 -23.07
CA THR A 306 9.86 -21.09 -24.15
C THR A 306 10.57 -21.80 -25.30
N ILE A 307 11.53 -22.67 -25.00
CA ILE A 307 12.24 -23.47 -26.03
C ILE A 307 11.24 -24.37 -26.76
N ILE A 308 10.41 -25.12 -26.03
CA ILE A 308 9.42 -26.01 -26.64
C ILE A 308 8.39 -25.24 -27.47
N SER A 309 7.94 -24.06 -27.02
CA SER A 309 7.06 -23.19 -27.81
C SER A 309 7.71 -22.78 -29.14
N SER A 310 8.98 -22.36 -29.11
CA SER A 310 9.72 -21.97 -30.31
C SER A 310 9.89 -23.15 -31.30
N LEU A 311 10.18 -24.35 -30.79
CA LEU A 311 10.34 -25.55 -31.60
C LEU A 311 9.01 -26.05 -32.19
N ILE A 312 7.89 -25.86 -31.48
CA ILE A 312 6.56 -26.14 -32.01
C ILE A 312 6.25 -25.18 -33.17
N LYS A 313 6.62 -23.90 -33.06
CA LYS A 313 6.44 -22.89 -34.11
C LYS A 313 7.32 -23.18 -35.34
N SER A 314 8.55 -23.64 -35.16
CA SER A 314 9.46 -24.00 -36.26
C SER A 314 9.15 -25.38 -36.88
N GLY A 315 8.34 -26.21 -36.22
CA GLY A 315 7.99 -27.54 -36.70
C GLY A 315 9.10 -28.59 -36.49
N GLU A 316 10.09 -28.31 -35.64
CA GLU A 316 11.26 -29.15 -35.39
C GLU A 316 10.95 -30.30 -34.43
N THR A 317 10.18 -31.28 -34.91
CA THR A 317 9.62 -32.38 -34.14
C THR A 317 10.66 -33.27 -33.43
N GLU A 318 11.81 -33.50 -34.05
CA GLU A 318 12.88 -34.33 -33.46
C GLU A 318 13.57 -33.64 -32.27
N GLN A 319 13.75 -32.31 -32.31
CA GLN A 319 14.37 -31.58 -31.22
C GLN A 319 13.46 -31.52 -29.98
N ILE A 320 12.15 -31.35 -30.20
CA ILE A 320 11.14 -31.45 -29.12
C ILE A 320 11.25 -32.82 -28.46
N GLN A 321 11.30 -33.89 -29.25
CA GLN A 321 11.35 -35.26 -28.72
C GLN A 321 12.67 -35.55 -27.98
N ARG A 322 13.80 -35.00 -28.45
CA ARG A 322 15.07 -35.04 -27.70
C ARG A 322 14.99 -34.30 -26.36
N ILE A 323 14.43 -33.09 -26.32
CA ILE A 323 14.30 -32.33 -25.07
C ILE A 323 13.39 -33.08 -24.09
N VAL A 324 12.26 -33.61 -24.55
CA VAL A 324 11.29 -34.36 -23.73
C VAL A 324 11.87 -35.69 -23.20
N ASN A 325 12.72 -36.34 -23.99
CA ASN A 325 13.37 -37.58 -23.59
C ASN A 325 14.58 -37.31 -22.68
N ASN A 326 15.35 -36.24 -22.92
CA ASN A 326 16.54 -35.90 -22.13
C ASN A 326 16.21 -35.17 -20.82
N SER A 327 15.06 -34.51 -20.71
CA SER A 327 14.53 -33.93 -19.46
C SER A 327 14.03 -34.97 -18.45
N LEU A 328 14.50 -36.22 -18.57
CA LEU A 328 14.18 -37.39 -17.74
C LEU A 328 14.59 -37.27 -16.24
N LEU A 329 15.03 -36.10 -15.78
CA LEU A 329 15.38 -35.83 -14.38
C LEU A 329 14.41 -34.86 -13.67
N ILE A 330 13.35 -34.40 -14.33
CA ILE A 330 12.46 -33.40 -13.74
C ILE A 330 11.23 -34.08 -13.08
N SER A 331 10.87 -33.57 -11.90
CA SER A 331 9.87 -34.05 -10.94
C SER A 331 8.58 -34.63 -11.55
N ASP A 332 7.89 -35.46 -10.77
CA ASP A 332 6.58 -36.07 -11.10
C ASP A 332 5.52 -35.07 -11.58
N GLU A 333 5.73 -33.78 -11.35
CA GLU A 333 4.88 -32.66 -11.72
C GLU A 333 4.81 -32.41 -13.25
N ILE A 334 5.81 -32.84 -14.04
CA ILE A 334 5.87 -32.60 -15.50
C ILE A 334 5.40 -33.82 -16.32
N ARG A 335 5.12 -34.95 -15.66
CA ARG A 335 4.64 -36.20 -16.27
C ARG A 335 3.45 -36.02 -17.26
N PRO A 336 2.47 -35.14 -17.02
CA PRO A 336 1.36 -34.90 -17.97
C PRO A 336 1.80 -34.19 -19.25
N PHE A 337 2.76 -33.28 -19.15
CA PHE A 337 3.29 -32.51 -20.28
C PHE A 337 4.12 -33.40 -21.21
N LYS A 338 4.93 -34.30 -20.63
CA LYS A 338 5.64 -35.35 -21.37
C LYS A 338 4.69 -36.27 -22.15
N TRP A 339 3.61 -36.72 -21.51
CA TRP A 339 2.60 -37.56 -22.16
C TRP A 339 1.92 -36.84 -23.34
N PHE A 340 1.60 -35.55 -23.19
CA PHE A 340 1.02 -34.74 -24.25
C PHE A 340 1.92 -34.66 -25.49
N LEU A 341 3.20 -34.35 -25.29
CA LEU A 341 4.15 -34.22 -26.40
C LEU A 341 4.34 -35.56 -27.13
N LEU A 342 4.42 -36.67 -26.39
CA LEU A 342 4.49 -38.01 -26.98
C LEU A 342 3.24 -38.36 -27.80
N LYS A 343 2.03 -38.00 -27.33
CA LYS A 343 0.77 -38.26 -28.03
C LYS A 343 0.50 -37.32 -29.22
N TYR A 344 0.99 -36.08 -29.15
CA TYR A 344 0.96 -35.13 -30.26
C TYR A 344 1.81 -35.63 -31.44
N HIS A 345 2.94 -36.30 -31.16
CA HIS A 345 3.78 -36.90 -32.20
C HIS A 345 3.19 -38.20 -32.76
N SER A 346 2.50 -39.02 -31.96
CA SER A 346 1.91 -40.26 -32.46
C SER A 346 0.65 -40.08 -33.33
N THR A 347 0.18 -38.84 -33.50
CA THR A 347 -1.04 -38.51 -34.30
C THR A 347 -0.73 -37.67 -35.55
N LYS A 348 0.54 -37.37 -35.80
CA LYS A 348 1.06 -37.03 -37.13
C LYS A 348 1.69 -38.28 -37.72
#